data_AF-A0A6N4SXK7-F1
#
_entry.id   AF-A0A6N4SXK7-F1
#
_cell.length_a   1.000
_cell.length_b   1.000
_cell.length_c   1.000
_cell.angle_alpha   90.00
_cell.angle_beta   90.00
_cell.angle_gamma   90.00
#
_symmetry.space_group_name_H-M   'P 1'
#
loop_
_entity.id
_entity.type
_entity.pdbx_description
1 polymer ?
#
loop_
_entity_poly.entity_id
_entity_poly.type
_entity_poly.pdbx_seq_one_letter_code
_entity_poly.pdbx_strand_id
1 'polypeptide(L)'
;MPYVQINTIKGMLNTEQKQRLLEKIADALVEIEGGGNPEFKKSVWINIQESEAEGWSMSGLRPSSQQIAQFTAARDARQQAKRRRGSMMNYPALSSFVLALLALFLKASLLSGVQVISRIRSRRYLLPEDAGMFGLRSVEAEADLVQRCARVWRNDVENLPLFLALALTYTLLGGPQASASWLFGSYVLIRCLHTIVYLRGLQPWRAMLYLSGMAVCWMIAIGILQQMHL
;
A
#
# COMPACT_ATOMS: atom_id res chain seq x y z
N MET A 1 18.72 -41.10 -7.09
CA MET A 1 18.82 -40.19 -5.94
C MET A 1 19.93 -39.20 -6.24
N PRO A 2 19.62 -37.95 -6.59
CA PRO A 2 20.65 -36.96 -6.89
C PRO A 2 21.43 -36.60 -5.60
N TYR A 3 22.75 -36.59 -5.73
CA TYR A 3 23.67 -36.20 -4.67
C TYR A 3 24.45 -34.95 -5.10
N VAL A 4 24.37 -33.89 -4.30
CA VAL A 4 25.10 -32.65 -4.54
C VAL A 4 26.07 -32.40 -3.40
N GLN A 5 27.35 -32.25 -3.74
CA GLN A 5 28.38 -31.88 -2.80
C GLN A 5 28.85 -30.45 -3.08
N ILE A 6 28.84 -29.63 -2.03
CA ILE A 6 29.26 -28.23 -2.08
C ILE A 6 30.47 -28.11 -1.17
N ASN A 7 31.62 -27.78 -1.75
CA ASN A 7 32.84 -27.52 -0.99
C ASN A 7 33.01 -26.02 -0.83
N THR A 8 33.14 -25.55 0.41
CA THR A 8 33.37 -24.13 0.71
C THR A 8 34.47 -23.98 1.76
N ILE A 9 35.06 -22.79 1.82
CA ILE A 9 36.00 -22.46 2.90
C ILE A 9 35.21 -22.21 4.19
N LYS A 10 35.73 -22.70 5.30
CA LYS A 10 35.15 -22.51 6.64
C LYS A 10 34.94 -21.03 6.95
N GLY A 11 33.75 -20.68 7.44
CA GLY A 11 33.38 -19.31 7.79
C GLY A 11 32.90 -18.44 6.61
N MET A 12 32.92 -18.93 5.37
CA MET A 12 32.36 -18.21 4.21
C MET A 12 30.83 -18.10 4.23
N LEU A 13 30.16 -19.08 4.84
CA LEU A 13 28.70 -19.13 4.96
C LEU A 13 28.32 -19.22 6.45
N ASN A 14 27.39 -18.38 6.87
CA ASN A 14 26.77 -18.53 8.20
C ASN A 14 25.68 -19.61 8.19
N THR A 15 25.19 -19.99 9.36
CA THR A 15 24.20 -21.08 9.52
C THR A 15 22.91 -20.83 8.73
N GLU A 16 22.38 -19.60 8.74
CA GLU A 16 21.17 -19.21 7.98
C GLU A 16 21.40 -19.34 6.47
N GLN A 17 22.57 -18.89 5.99
CA GLN A 17 22.96 -18.98 4.59
C GLN A 17 23.12 -20.43 4.12
N LYS A 18 23.71 -21.30 4.94
CA LYS A 18 23.82 -22.74 4.64
C LYS A 18 22.44 -23.37 4.48
N GLN A 19 21.56 -23.16 5.46
CA GLN A 19 20.20 -23.70 5.42
C GLN A 19 19.43 -23.24 4.17
N ARG A 20 19.51 -21.93 3.87
CA ARG A 20 18.86 -21.35 2.69
C ARG A 20 19.44 -21.88 1.38
N LEU A 21 20.74 -22.15 1.33
CA LEU A 21 21.40 -22.72 0.16
C LEU A 21 20.96 -24.16 -0.09
N LEU A 22 20.89 -24.98 0.98
CA LEU A 22 20.38 -26.35 0.91
C LEU A 22 18.95 -26.37 0.37
N GLU A 23 18.07 -25.51 0.91
CA GLU A 23 16.67 -25.40 0.47
C GLU A 23 16.58 -25.03 -1.01
N LYS A 24 17.28 -23.98 -1.44
CA LYS A 24 17.23 -23.50 -2.83
C LYS A 24 17.76 -24.51 -3.84
N ILE A 25 18.81 -25.25 -3.49
CA ILE A 25 19.36 -26.28 -4.38
C ILE A 25 18.42 -27.47 -4.46
N ALA A 26 17.82 -27.87 -3.34
CA ALA A 26 16.80 -28.92 -3.34
C ALA A 26 15.59 -28.52 -4.20
N ASP A 27 15.13 -27.27 -4.09
CA ASP A 27 14.02 -26.76 -4.90
C ASP A 27 14.37 -26.75 -6.39
N ALA A 28 15.57 -26.32 -6.76
CA ALA A 28 16.05 -26.33 -8.14
C ALA A 28 16.11 -27.76 -8.74
N LEU A 29 16.52 -28.75 -7.94
CA LEU A 29 16.54 -30.15 -8.39
C LEU A 29 15.13 -30.73 -8.53
N VAL A 30 14.21 -30.36 -7.65
CA VAL A 30 12.79 -30.75 -7.77
C VAL A 30 12.18 -30.14 -9.04
N GLU A 31 12.50 -28.90 -9.36
CA GLU A 31 12.01 -28.20 -10.55
C GLU A 31 12.56 -28.84 -11.83
N ILE A 32 13.87 -29.06 -11.91
CA ILE A 32 14.55 -29.51 -13.14
C ILE A 32 14.45 -31.03 -13.33
N GLU A 33 14.82 -31.82 -12.31
CA GLU A 33 14.85 -33.29 -12.41
C GLU A 33 13.56 -33.94 -11.89
N GLY A 34 12.96 -33.37 -10.85
CA GLY A 34 11.75 -33.90 -10.22
C GLY A 34 10.45 -33.58 -10.96
N GLY A 35 10.49 -32.82 -12.07
CA GLY A 35 9.31 -32.38 -12.81
C GLY A 35 8.30 -31.58 -11.96
N GLY A 36 8.78 -30.93 -10.89
CA GLY A 36 7.95 -30.21 -9.93
C GLY A 36 7.29 -31.08 -8.85
N ASN A 37 7.57 -32.39 -8.78
CA ASN A 37 7.00 -33.27 -7.75
C ASN A 37 7.62 -33.01 -6.36
N PRO A 38 6.85 -32.56 -5.35
CA PRO A 38 7.36 -32.26 -4.01
C PRO A 38 7.95 -33.47 -3.28
N GLU A 39 7.46 -34.68 -3.57
CA GLU A 39 7.95 -35.92 -2.96
C GLU A 39 9.40 -36.21 -3.37
N PHE A 40 9.82 -35.72 -4.55
CA PHE A 40 11.20 -35.89 -5.04
C PHE A 40 12.24 -35.24 -4.11
N LYS A 41 11.85 -34.16 -3.40
CA LYS A 41 12.71 -33.47 -2.43
C LYS A 41 13.25 -34.39 -1.34
N LYS A 42 12.49 -35.43 -0.95
CA LYS A 42 12.89 -36.42 0.06
C LYS A 42 14.02 -37.35 -0.42
N SER A 43 14.25 -37.41 -1.73
CA SER A 43 15.27 -38.26 -2.36
C SER A 43 16.56 -37.52 -2.71
N VAL A 44 16.59 -36.20 -2.48
CA VAL A 44 17.73 -35.33 -2.77
C VAL A 44 18.66 -35.29 -1.56
N TRP A 45 19.93 -35.60 -1.78
CA TRP A 45 20.96 -35.52 -0.75
C TRP A 45 21.91 -34.36 -1.07
N ILE A 46 22.03 -33.40 -0.16
CA ILE A 46 22.94 -32.26 -0.32
C ILE A 46 23.87 -32.22 0.88
N ASN A 47 25.17 -32.18 0.60
CA ASN A 47 26.21 -32.10 1.62
C ASN A 47 27.05 -30.84 1.42
N ILE A 48 27.24 -30.06 2.49
CA ILE A 48 28.14 -28.91 2.49
C ILE A 48 29.37 -29.30 3.30
N GLN A 49 30.51 -29.45 2.63
CA GLN A 49 31.79 -29.67 3.28
C GLN A 49 32.54 -28.35 3.43
N GLU A 50 32.97 -28.08 4.66
CA GLU A 50 33.82 -26.93 4.97
C GLU A 50 35.26 -27.39 5.17
N SER A 51 36.18 -26.78 4.44
CA SER A 51 37.62 -27.04 4.57
C SER A 51 38.36 -25.78 4.99
N GLU A 52 39.50 -25.98 5.64
CA GLU A 52 40.44 -24.90 5.93
C GLU A 52 41.02 -24.35 4.61
N ALA A 53 41.38 -23.06 4.61
CA ALA A 53 41.83 -22.36 3.40
C ALA A 53 43.19 -22.85 2.87
N GLU A 54 43.92 -23.66 3.65
CA GLU A 54 45.28 -24.12 3.36
C GLU A 54 45.40 -24.92 2.05
N GLY A 55 44.34 -25.65 1.67
CA GLY A 55 44.27 -26.43 0.44
C GLY A 55 43.76 -25.66 -0.79
N TRP A 56 43.35 -24.40 -0.64
CA TRP A 56 42.70 -23.63 -1.71
C TRP A 56 43.66 -22.57 -2.27
N SER A 57 43.82 -22.54 -3.61
CA SER A 57 44.55 -21.49 -4.31
C SER A 57 43.71 -20.95 -5.45
N MET A 58 43.53 -19.63 -5.46
CA MET A 58 42.99 -18.91 -6.61
C MET A 58 44.10 -18.03 -7.19
N SER A 59 44.63 -18.41 -8.35
CA SER A 59 45.62 -17.59 -9.08
C SER A 59 46.83 -17.16 -8.23
N GLY A 60 47.39 -18.09 -7.45
CA GLY A 60 48.56 -17.84 -6.58
C GLY A 60 48.25 -17.15 -5.24
N LEU A 61 47.03 -16.67 -5.03
CA LEU A 61 46.59 -16.12 -3.75
C LEU A 61 46.08 -17.25 -2.86
N ARG A 62 46.70 -17.37 -1.67
CA ARG A 62 46.19 -18.17 -0.55
C ARG A 62 45.50 -17.21 0.41
N PRO A 63 44.16 -17.08 0.35
CA PRO A 63 43.45 -16.18 1.24
C PRO A 63 43.63 -16.65 2.68
N SER A 64 44.19 -15.79 3.52
CA SER A 64 44.34 -16.09 4.94
C SER A 64 42.97 -16.13 5.63
N SER A 65 42.88 -16.80 6.78
CA SER A 65 41.66 -16.82 7.60
C SER A 65 41.16 -15.42 7.95
N GLN A 66 42.08 -14.47 8.16
CA GLN A 66 41.76 -13.05 8.39
C GLN A 66 41.14 -12.37 7.17
N GLN A 67 41.67 -12.62 5.96
CA GLN A 67 41.12 -12.04 4.72
C GLN A 67 39.72 -12.58 4.42
N ILE A 68 39.47 -13.86 4.68
CA ILE A 68 38.15 -14.49 4.55
C ILE A 68 37.16 -13.85 5.51
N ALA A 69 37.55 -13.66 6.77
CA ALA A 69 36.72 -13.00 7.77
C ALA A 69 36.37 -11.55 7.41
N GLN A 70 37.32 -10.80 6.84
CA GLN A 70 37.09 -9.43 6.36
C GLN A 70 36.11 -9.40 5.18
N PHE A 71 36.26 -10.32 4.23
CA PHE A 71 35.39 -10.43 3.06
C PHE A 71 33.95 -10.79 3.46
N THR A 72 33.79 -11.78 4.35
CA THR A 72 32.46 -12.20 4.82
C THR A 72 31.81 -11.11 5.65
N ALA A 73 32.54 -10.44 6.54
CA ALA A 73 32.03 -9.30 7.30
C ALA A 73 31.58 -8.14 6.39
N ALA A 74 32.37 -7.78 5.38
CA ALA A 74 32.01 -6.72 4.43
C ALA A 74 30.77 -7.09 3.58
N ARG A 75 30.68 -8.35 3.12
CA ARG A 75 29.52 -8.85 2.38
C ARG A 75 28.26 -8.83 3.24
N ASP A 76 28.36 -9.37 4.46
CA ASP A 76 27.22 -9.51 5.37
C ASP A 76 26.75 -8.12 5.82
N ALA A 77 27.66 -7.17 6.09
CA ALA A 77 27.32 -5.78 6.34
C ALA A 77 26.56 -5.12 5.17
N ARG A 78 26.99 -5.34 3.91
CA ARG A 78 26.28 -4.86 2.71
C ARG A 78 24.89 -5.48 2.58
N GLN A 79 24.75 -6.79 2.82
CA GLN A 79 23.45 -7.47 2.79
C GLN A 79 22.53 -6.99 3.90
N GLN A 80 23.07 -6.75 5.10
CA GLN A 80 22.33 -6.25 6.24
C GLN A 80 21.89 -4.79 6.03
N ALA A 81 22.72 -3.95 5.41
CA ALA A 81 22.34 -2.60 4.98
C ALA A 81 21.21 -2.64 3.93
N LYS A 82 21.27 -3.56 2.95
CA LYS A 82 20.20 -3.74 1.95
C LYS A 82 18.89 -4.25 2.58
N ARG A 83 18.97 -5.22 3.51
CA ARG A 83 17.82 -5.71 4.29
C ARG A 83 17.23 -4.60 5.17
N ARG A 84 18.06 -3.83 5.88
CA ARG A 84 17.63 -2.65 6.66
C ARG A 84 16.92 -1.62 5.78
N ARG A 85 17.47 -1.31 4.60
CA ARG A 85 16.83 -0.37 3.65
C ARG A 85 15.47 -0.86 3.14
N GLY A 86 15.29 -2.17 2.93
CA GLY A 86 13.99 -2.77 2.62
C GLY A 86 13.01 -2.78 3.80
N SER A 87 13.52 -2.96 5.03
CA SER A 87 12.73 -2.93 6.27
C SER A 87 12.39 -1.52 6.74
N MET A 88 13.07 -0.47 6.26
CA MET A 88 12.81 0.92 6.60
C MET A 88 11.55 1.49 5.93
N MET A 89 10.94 0.79 4.96
CA MET A 89 9.61 1.16 4.44
C MET A 89 8.51 0.55 5.30
N ASN A 90 8.57 0.74 6.62
CA ASN A 90 7.42 0.49 7.47
C ASN A 90 6.57 1.77 7.45
N TYR A 91 5.38 1.70 6.87
CA TYR A 91 4.41 2.79 6.85
C TYR A 91 3.26 2.40 7.78
N PRO A 92 3.35 2.68 9.10
CA PRO A 92 2.39 2.16 10.07
C PRO A 92 0.96 2.60 9.74
N ALA A 93 0.81 3.84 9.27
CA ALA A 93 -0.44 4.47 8.88
C ALA A 93 -1.08 3.93 7.57
N LEU A 94 -0.39 3.05 6.82
CA LEU A 94 -0.82 2.64 5.48
C LEU A 94 -2.21 1.99 5.51
N SER A 95 -2.48 1.13 6.50
CA SER A 95 -3.77 0.47 6.64
C SER A 95 -4.91 1.48 6.81
N SER A 96 -4.72 2.49 7.65
CA SER A 96 -5.73 3.54 7.86
C SER A 96 -5.92 4.41 6.61
N PHE A 97 -4.84 4.71 5.89
CA PHE A 97 -4.92 5.43 4.62
C PHE A 97 -5.72 4.65 3.56
N VAL A 98 -5.42 3.36 3.37
CA VAL A 98 -6.12 2.51 2.41
C VAL A 98 -7.60 2.36 2.77
N LEU A 99 -7.92 2.16 4.04
CA LEU A 99 -9.31 2.08 4.50
C LEU A 99 -10.07 3.39 4.24
N ALA A 100 -9.45 4.53 4.52
CA ALA A 100 -10.07 5.83 4.26
C ALA A 100 -10.28 6.08 2.76
N LEU A 101 -9.29 5.74 1.92
CA LEU A 101 -9.39 5.83 0.47
C LEU A 101 -10.55 4.98 -0.07
N LEU A 102 -10.63 3.71 0.33
CA LEU A 102 -11.69 2.80 -0.09
C LEU A 102 -13.07 3.26 0.39
N ALA A 103 -13.18 3.74 1.62
CA ALA A 103 -14.44 4.25 2.17
C ALA A 103 -14.92 5.50 1.42
N LEU A 104 -14.02 6.45 1.11
CA LEU A 104 -14.36 7.65 0.35
C LEU A 104 -14.71 7.33 -1.10
N PHE A 105 -14.01 6.37 -1.72
CA PHE A 105 -14.35 5.85 -3.05
C PHE A 105 -15.74 5.22 -3.07
N LEU A 106 -16.06 4.37 -2.08
CA LEU A 106 -17.39 3.77 -1.96
C LEU A 106 -18.47 4.85 -1.76
N LYS A 107 -18.23 5.83 -0.87
CA LYS A 107 -19.14 6.97 -0.65
C LYS A 107 -19.39 7.76 -1.94
N ALA A 108 -18.35 8.05 -2.71
CA ALA A 108 -18.48 8.73 -4.00
C ALA A 108 -19.26 7.87 -5.00
N SER A 109 -18.94 6.59 -5.12
CA SER A 109 -19.63 5.66 -6.02
C SER A 109 -21.12 5.55 -5.69
N LEU A 110 -21.48 5.46 -4.41
CA LEU A 110 -22.87 5.47 -3.96
C LEU A 110 -23.59 6.78 -4.29
N LEU A 111 -22.93 7.92 -4.11
CA LEU A 111 -23.49 9.23 -4.47
C LEU A 111 -23.75 9.33 -5.98
N SER A 112 -22.82 8.84 -6.81
CA SER A 112 -22.99 8.77 -8.26
C SER A 112 -24.20 7.90 -8.63
N GLY A 113 -24.34 6.72 -8.01
CA GLY A 113 -25.51 5.86 -8.19
C GLY A 113 -26.82 6.55 -7.80
N VAL A 114 -26.87 7.25 -6.66
CA VAL A 114 -28.05 8.02 -6.23
C VAL A 114 -28.38 9.11 -7.26
N GLN A 115 -27.39 9.82 -7.79
CA GLN A 115 -27.60 10.86 -8.81
C GLN A 115 -28.19 10.28 -10.10
N VAL A 116 -27.63 9.18 -10.61
CA VAL A 116 -28.12 8.50 -11.82
C VAL A 116 -29.54 8.00 -11.65
N ILE A 117 -29.84 7.30 -10.55
CA ILE A 117 -31.18 6.82 -10.24
C ILE A 117 -32.16 8.00 -10.14
N SER A 118 -31.74 9.11 -9.53
CA SER A 118 -32.57 10.31 -9.39
C SER A 118 -32.84 10.99 -10.74
N ARG A 119 -31.88 11.01 -11.66
CA ARG A 119 -32.07 11.49 -13.05
C ARG A 119 -33.12 10.66 -13.78
N ILE A 120 -32.96 9.34 -13.77
CA ILE A 120 -33.87 8.41 -14.44
C ILE A 120 -35.29 8.53 -13.86
N ARG A 121 -35.43 8.60 -12.54
CA ARG A 121 -36.73 8.72 -11.86
C ARG A 121 -37.39 10.07 -12.08
N SER A 122 -36.61 11.15 -12.09
CA SER A 122 -37.18 12.50 -12.23
C SER A 122 -37.66 12.80 -13.65
N ARG A 123 -37.09 12.14 -14.68
CA ARG A 123 -37.39 12.39 -16.10
C ARG A 123 -37.26 13.88 -16.49
N ARG A 124 -36.36 14.59 -15.80
CA ARG A 124 -36.08 16.02 -16.02
C ARG A 124 -34.62 16.16 -16.44
N TYR A 125 -34.41 16.31 -17.74
CA TYR A 125 -33.08 16.37 -18.34
C TYR A 125 -32.79 17.77 -18.87
N LEU A 126 -31.61 18.28 -18.56
CA LEU A 126 -31.13 19.57 -19.07
C LEU A 126 -30.69 19.44 -20.54
N LEU A 127 -29.97 18.35 -20.85
CA LEU A 127 -29.40 18.11 -22.17
C LEU A 127 -30.49 17.57 -23.12
N PRO A 128 -30.66 18.16 -24.32
CA PRO A 128 -31.68 17.74 -25.28
C PRO A 128 -31.45 16.33 -25.83
N GLU A 129 -30.21 15.86 -25.92
CA GLU A 129 -29.87 14.50 -26.30
C GLU A 129 -30.37 13.47 -25.27
N ASP A 130 -30.18 13.75 -23.98
CA ASP A 130 -30.66 12.90 -22.89
C ASP A 130 -32.17 12.90 -22.84
N ALA A 131 -32.80 14.06 -23.00
CA ALA A 131 -34.26 14.17 -23.08
C ALA A 131 -34.81 13.40 -24.29
N GLY A 132 -34.15 13.53 -25.45
CA GLY A 132 -34.52 12.90 -26.70
C GLY A 132 -34.46 11.37 -26.66
N MET A 133 -33.49 10.78 -25.95
CA MET A 133 -33.42 9.33 -25.73
C MET A 133 -34.67 8.77 -25.04
N PHE A 134 -35.36 9.58 -24.24
CA PHE A 134 -36.59 9.19 -23.54
C PHE A 134 -37.86 9.80 -24.16
N GLY A 135 -37.76 10.44 -25.34
CA GLY A 135 -38.89 11.10 -26.01
C GLY A 135 -39.43 12.32 -25.25
N LEU A 136 -38.61 12.93 -24.40
CA LEU A 136 -38.97 14.09 -23.58
C LEU A 136 -38.38 15.37 -24.17
N ARG A 137 -38.95 16.51 -23.80
CA ARG A 137 -38.34 17.83 -24.06
C ARG A 137 -37.34 18.17 -22.97
N SER A 138 -36.25 18.84 -23.32
CA SER A 138 -35.29 19.38 -22.36
C SER A 138 -35.97 20.42 -21.46
N VAL A 139 -35.54 20.47 -20.20
CA VAL A 139 -36.01 21.44 -19.21
C VAL A 139 -34.88 22.36 -18.78
N GLU A 140 -35.21 23.56 -18.31
CA GLU A 140 -34.21 24.54 -17.83
C GLU A 140 -33.52 24.12 -16.54
N ALA A 141 -34.15 23.23 -15.75
CA ALA A 141 -33.62 22.78 -14.47
C ALA A 141 -33.94 21.31 -14.19
N GLU A 142 -32.89 20.56 -13.84
CA GLU A 142 -32.99 19.20 -13.31
C GLU A 142 -33.67 19.19 -11.94
N ALA A 143 -34.14 18.02 -11.50
CA ALA A 143 -34.76 17.87 -10.19
C ALA A 143 -33.80 18.26 -9.04
N ASP A 144 -34.36 18.83 -7.97
CA ASP A 144 -33.60 19.35 -6.83
C ASP A 144 -32.61 18.33 -6.25
N LEU A 145 -33.01 17.07 -6.15
CA LEU A 145 -32.14 16.01 -5.63
C LEU A 145 -30.92 15.78 -6.54
N VAL A 146 -31.10 15.80 -7.86
CA VAL A 146 -30.00 15.68 -8.83
C VAL A 146 -29.03 16.84 -8.69
N GLN A 147 -29.55 18.06 -8.56
CA GLN A 147 -28.71 19.24 -8.33
C GLN A 147 -27.98 19.17 -6.98
N ARG A 148 -28.63 18.66 -5.92
CA ARG A 148 -27.99 18.44 -4.61
C ARG A 148 -26.86 17.42 -4.73
N CYS A 149 -27.07 16.30 -5.41
CA CYS A 149 -26.02 15.32 -5.68
C CYS A 149 -24.82 15.95 -6.42
N ALA A 150 -25.08 16.71 -7.49
CA ALA A 150 -24.03 17.39 -8.25
C ALA A 150 -23.23 18.39 -7.39
N ARG A 151 -23.89 19.11 -6.48
CA ARG A 151 -23.22 20.02 -5.54
C ARG A 151 -22.39 19.28 -4.49
N VAL A 152 -22.86 18.13 -3.99
CA VAL A 152 -22.04 17.27 -3.10
C VAL A 152 -20.82 16.75 -3.85
N TRP A 153 -21.00 16.29 -5.09
CA TRP A 153 -19.89 15.81 -5.94
C TRP A 153 -18.84 16.91 -6.17
N ARG A 154 -19.28 18.12 -6.51
CA ARG A 154 -18.38 19.27 -6.66
C ARG A 154 -17.60 19.54 -5.38
N ASN A 155 -18.28 19.55 -4.23
CA ASN A 155 -17.63 19.76 -2.94
C ASN A 155 -16.63 18.64 -2.61
N ASP A 156 -16.95 17.39 -2.95
CA ASP A 156 -16.03 16.26 -2.81
C ASP A 156 -14.79 16.42 -3.69
N VAL A 157 -14.95 16.82 -4.96
CA VAL A 157 -13.81 17.07 -5.87
C VAL A 157 -12.94 18.22 -5.42
N GLU A 158 -13.51 19.25 -4.78
CA GLU A 158 -12.75 20.37 -4.24
C GLU A 158 -11.96 20.00 -2.97
N ASN A 159 -12.43 19.05 -2.16
CA ASN A 159 -11.89 18.80 -0.81
C ASN A 159 -11.18 17.45 -0.64
N LEU A 160 -11.66 16.37 -1.28
CA LEU A 160 -11.08 15.04 -1.15
C LEU A 160 -9.64 14.98 -1.66
N PRO A 161 -9.25 15.60 -2.79
CA PRO A 161 -7.85 15.57 -3.24
C PRO A 161 -6.89 16.15 -2.22
N LEU A 162 -7.26 17.24 -1.55
CA LEU A 162 -6.44 17.86 -0.51
C LEU A 162 -6.28 16.93 0.70
N PHE A 163 -7.37 16.34 1.19
CA PHE A 163 -7.30 15.35 2.28
C PHE A 163 -6.44 14.15 1.89
N LEU A 164 -6.63 13.58 0.69
CA LEU A 164 -5.87 12.42 0.24
C LEU A 164 -4.38 12.73 0.12
N ALA A 165 -4.01 13.93 -0.37
CA ALA A 165 -2.62 14.37 -0.43
C ALA A 165 -2.01 14.50 0.97
N LEU A 166 -2.73 15.11 1.92
CA LEU A 166 -2.28 15.23 3.31
C LEU A 166 -2.16 13.85 3.99
N ALA A 167 -3.17 12.99 3.86
CA ALA A 167 -3.18 11.67 4.47
C ALA A 167 -2.07 10.76 3.89
N LEU A 168 -1.83 10.82 2.58
CA LEU A 168 -0.72 10.13 1.93
C LEU A 168 0.62 10.66 2.44
N THR A 169 0.79 11.98 2.51
CA THR A 169 2.03 12.60 3.03
C THR A 169 2.30 12.18 4.48
N TYR A 170 1.29 12.25 5.34
CA TYR A 170 1.37 11.78 6.72
C TYR A 170 1.76 10.30 6.82
N THR A 171 1.26 9.47 5.90
CA THR A 171 1.59 8.04 5.83
C THR A 171 3.02 7.81 5.38
N LEU A 172 3.47 8.50 4.33
CA LEU A 172 4.81 8.37 3.76
C LEU A 172 5.91 8.88 4.71
N LEU A 173 5.59 9.82 5.59
CA LEU A 173 6.49 10.28 6.65
C LEU A 173 6.62 9.30 7.83
N GLY A 174 5.87 8.20 7.82
CA GLY A 174 5.94 7.19 8.89
C GLY A 174 5.04 7.51 10.07
N GLY A 175 3.94 8.23 9.84
CA GLY A 175 3.04 8.66 10.90
C GLY A 175 2.48 7.52 11.76
N PRO A 176 2.30 7.74 13.08
CA PRO A 176 1.76 6.72 13.97
C PRO A 176 0.38 6.23 13.53
N GLN A 177 0.20 4.90 13.52
CA GLN A 177 -1.06 4.24 13.13
C GLN A 177 -2.25 4.68 14.01
N ALA A 178 -2.03 4.87 15.32
CA ALA A 178 -3.09 5.28 16.23
C ALA A 178 -3.70 6.64 15.86
N SER A 179 -2.85 7.64 15.62
CA SER A 179 -3.28 8.97 15.18
C SER A 179 -3.92 8.94 13.80
N ALA A 180 -3.36 8.17 12.86
CA ALA A 180 -3.91 8.00 11.52
C ALA A 180 -5.33 7.44 11.54
N SER A 181 -5.60 6.42 12.35
CA SER A 181 -6.94 5.82 12.49
C SER A 181 -7.99 6.83 12.91
N TRP A 182 -7.68 7.66 13.92
CA TRP A 182 -8.62 8.68 14.41
C TRP A 182 -8.81 9.82 13.42
N LEU A 183 -7.72 10.37 12.87
CA LEU A 183 -7.78 11.50 11.94
C LEU A 183 -8.47 11.10 10.63
N PHE A 184 -8.04 10.01 10.01
CA PHE A 184 -8.60 9.59 8.72
C PHE A 184 -10.02 9.05 8.89
N GLY A 185 -10.27 8.26 9.94
CA GLY A 185 -11.59 7.73 10.25
C GLY A 185 -12.62 8.83 10.54
N SER A 186 -12.26 9.83 11.36
CA SER A 186 -13.15 10.97 11.66
C SER A 186 -13.45 11.79 10.40
N TYR A 187 -12.46 12.04 9.54
CA TYR A 187 -12.69 12.72 8.27
C TYR A 187 -13.71 11.97 7.41
N VAL A 188 -13.53 10.66 7.22
CA VAL A 188 -14.47 9.82 6.45
C VAL A 188 -15.88 9.92 7.02
N LEU A 189 -16.04 9.77 8.34
CA LEU A 189 -17.32 9.86 9.02
C LEU A 189 -17.98 11.23 8.79
N ILE A 190 -17.23 12.32 8.99
CA ILE A 190 -17.72 13.68 8.77
C ILE A 190 -18.16 13.88 7.32
N ARG A 191 -17.41 13.35 6.33
CA ARG A 191 -17.79 13.46 4.90
C ARG A 191 -19.05 12.66 4.56
N CYS A 192 -19.24 11.49 5.17
CA CYS A 192 -20.47 10.71 5.04
C CYS A 192 -21.67 11.47 5.63
N LEU A 193 -21.54 11.98 6.86
CA LEU A 193 -22.58 12.79 7.51
C LEU A 193 -22.89 14.07 6.71
N HIS A 194 -21.85 14.76 6.21
CA HIS A 194 -21.99 15.95 5.39
C HIS A 194 -22.82 15.64 4.13
N THR A 195 -22.52 14.52 3.45
CA THR A 195 -23.28 14.09 2.27
C THR A 195 -24.76 13.87 2.61
N ILE A 196 -25.05 13.15 3.71
CA ILE A 196 -26.42 12.86 4.17
C ILE A 196 -27.21 14.14 4.48
N VAL A 197 -26.60 15.07 5.22
CA VAL A 197 -27.17 16.37 5.60
C VAL A 197 -27.39 17.26 4.38
N TYR A 198 -26.44 17.26 3.44
CA TYR A 198 -26.51 18.04 2.21
C TYR A 198 -27.66 17.56 1.32
N LEU A 199 -27.79 16.24 1.11
CA LEU A 199 -28.88 15.68 0.31
C LEU A 199 -30.25 16.00 0.92
N ARG A 200 -30.36 16.01 2.26
CA ARG A 200 -31.58 16.43 2.98
C ARG A 200 -31.80 17.94 2.99
N GLY A 201 -30.79 18.75 2.70
CA GLY A 201 -30.89 20.22 2.70
C GLY A 201 -30.97 20.82 4.10
N LEU A 202 -30.37 20.17 5.09
CA LEU A 202 -30.44 20.60 6.49
C LEU A 202 -29.34 21.62 6.81
N GLN A 203 -29.75 22.87 7.02
CA GLN A 203 -28.90 23.93 7.61
C GLN A 203 -29.19 24.03 9.11
N PRO A 204 -28.21 24.40 9.97
CA PRO A 204 -26.82 24.80 9.70
C PRO A 204 -25.81 23.64 9.64
N TRP A 205 -26.28 22.41 9.86
CA TRP A 205 -25.44 21.21 10.00
C TRP A 205 -24.48 20.98 8.83
N ARG A 206 -24.89 21.37 7.61
CA ARG A 206 -24.04 21.31 6.42
C ARG A 206 -22.76 22.12 6.60
N ALA A 207 -22.89 23.38 7.03
CA ALA A 207 -21.74 24.25 7.24
C ALA A 207 -20.85 23.76 8.39
N MET A 208 -21.46 23.30 9.49
CA MET A 208 -20.72 22.78 10.63
C MET A 208 -19.87 21.56 10.24
N LEU A 209 -20.45 20.58 9.53
CA LEU A 209 -19.72 19.39 9.10
C LEU A 209 -18.62 19.71 8.07
N TYR A 210 -18.85 20.70 7.19
CA TYR A 210 -17.79 21.18 6.30
C TYR A 210 -16.60 21.74 7.09
N LEU A 211 -16.86 22.61 8.07
CA LEU A 211 -15.82 23.19 8.93
C LEU A 211 -15.11 22.13 9.77
N SER A 212 -15.84 21.14 10.30
CA SER A 212 -15.24 20.01 11.02
C SER A 212 -14.31 19.20 10.12
N GLY A 213 -14.68 18.95 8.86
CA GLY A 213 -13.82 18.27 7.90
C GLY A 213 -12.53 19.06 7.62
N MET A 214 -12.65 20.38 7.46
CA MET A 214 -11.50 21.27 7.29
C MET A 214 -10.58 21.27 8.53
N ALA A 215 -11.16 21.28 9.73
CA ALA A 215 -10.40 21.20 10.97
C ALA A 215 -9.58 19.90 11.05
N VAL A 216 -10.12 18.77 10.59
CA VAL A 216 -9.35 17.51 10.50
C VAL A 216 -8.19 17.61 9.52
N CYS A 217 -8.37 18.24 8.36
CA CYS A 217 -7.25 18.49 7.43
C CYS A 217 -6.14 19.33 8.09
N TRP A 218 -6.49 20.37 8.85
CA TRP A 218 -5.52 21.16 9.60
C TRP A 218 -4.80 20.34 10.68
N MET A 219 -5.51 19.47 11.40
CA MET A 219 -4.88 18.57 12.38
C MET A 219 -3.88 17.60 11.72
N ILE A 220 -4.20 17.07 10.54
CA ILE A 220 -3.25 16.24 9.77
C ILE A 220 -2.04 17.07 9.34
N ALA A 221 -2.25 18.30 8.86
CA ALA A 221 -1.15 19.20 8.47
C ALA A 221 -0.22 19.50 9.66
N ILE A 222 -0.76 19.77 10.85
CA ILE A 222 0.02 19.94 12.08
C ILE A 222 0.78 18.66 12.43
N GLY A 223 0.12 17.49 12.32
CA GLY A 223 0.76 16.21 12.55
C GLY A 223 1.89 15.88 11.56
N ILE A 224 1.81 16.38 10.33
CA ILE A 224 2.90 16.31 9.34
C ILE A 224 4.08 17.18 9.81
N LEU A 225 3.82 18.44 10.20
CA LEU A 225 4.87 19.34 10.67
C LEU A 225 5.63 18.77 11.88
N GLN A 226 4.91 18.17 12.83
CA GLN A 226 5.50 17.51 14.00
C GLN A 226 6.43 16.34 13.62
N GLN A 227 6.14 15.62 12.54
CA GLN A 227 7.00 14.52 12.08
C GLN A 227 8.25 15.00 11.36
N MET A 228 8.24 16.21 10.79
CA MET A 228 9.37 16.75 10.04
C MET A 228 10.51 17.29 10.93
N HIS A 229 10.38 17.26 12.27
CA HIS A 229 11.36 17.81 13.23
C HIS A 229 11.89 19.20 12.82
N LEU A 230 10.96 20.15 12.63
CA LEU A 230 11.26 21.57 12.83
C LEU A 230 11.11 21.92 14.31
#